data_AF-A0A1R1BQM3-F1
#
_entry.id   AF-A0A1R1BQM3-F1
#
_cell.length_a   1.000
_cell.length_b   1.000
_cell.length_c   1.000
_cell.angle_alpha   90.00
_cell.angle_beta   90.00
_cell.angle_gamma   90.00
#
_symmetry.space_group_name_H-M   'P 1'
#
loop_
_entity.id
_entity.type
_entity.pdbx_description
1 polymer ?
#
loop_
_entity_poly.entity_id
_entity_poly.type
_entity_poly.pdbx_seq_one_letter_code
_entity_poly.pdbx_strand_id
1 'polypeptide(L)'
;MSRLIIRKLHIDEHNSINFNDRVNYIIGSNGSGKTTLFHLIQYILGLKIKANRLTFLKTIDKPYLICEFKNKKVKISRALNSNIITFEGDITREVKAYSPELNELYTELLDISFINSYENNPSLDILDFSFYSDLDFRKNNGKDEVYTKILGYNSEYLDAIKRDILKFQKEIHIENQSLKLAEQYKQAVNKSLEKLNNDNSVGLFSNILDSEFEKIKYQVLTNYELLENAQNAYRQEQKMSEAFIAEKLSAIEPFFNDILKNINFRLQKSPRFSLESMTNQREFSRMSFGEKSLLLFSLRLTFCREYIELTNGLGLLVTDDIFTVNDFDTENMIHEKIIDISKAGEIQYIGFTSRANDISREHIVFDISPWQGVRLFER
;
A
#
# COMPACT_ATOMS: atom_id res chain seq x y z
N MET A 1 -3.85 -6.33 16.15
CA MET A 1 -4.24 -6.67 14.77
C MET A 1 -5.00 -5.52 14.16
N SER A 2 -4.65 -5.18 12.93
CA SER A 2 -5.28 -4.09 12.21
C SER A 2 -6.71 -4.45 11.85
N ARG A 3 -7.69 -3.63 12.25
CA ARG A 3 -9.09 -3.88 11.93
C ARG A 3 -9.86 -2.58 11.74
N LEU A 4 -10.59 -2.50 10.63
CA LEU A 4 -11.55 -1.45 10.32
C LEU A 4 -12.93 -2.06 10.05
N ILE A 5 -13.95 -1.62 10.79
CA ILE A 5 -15.36 -1.89 10.49
C ILE A 5 -16.04 -0.57 10.15
N ILE A 6 -16.70 -0.50 9.00
CA ILE A 6 -17.59 0.61 8.65
C ILE A 6 -18.99 0.26 9.16
N ARG A 7 -19.51 1.01 10.12
CA ARG A 7 -20.83 0.78 10.74
C ARG A 7 -21.95 1.54 10.03
N LYS A 8 -21.66 2.74 9.54
CA LYS A 8 -22.66 3.59 8.89
C LYS A 8 -22.02 4.50 7.85
N LEU A 9 -22.71 4.67 6.73
CA LEU A 9 -22.51 5.78 5.79
C LEU A 9 -23.71 6.71 5.89
N HIS A 10 -23.46 7.95 6.29
CA HIS A 10 -24.44 9.02 6.17
C HIS A 10 -24.16 9.82 4.91
N ILE A 11 -25.18 9.95 4.08
CA ILE A 11 -25.12 10.64 2.80
C ILE A 11 -25.66 12.05 3.03
N ASP A 12 -26.94 12.17 3.41
CA ASP A 12 -27.62 13.44 3.67
C ASP A 12 -28.65 13.30 4.80
N GLU A 13 -29.38 14.38 5.10
CA GLU A 13 -30.39 14.44 6.18
C GLU A 13 -31.40 13.29 6.18
N HIS A 14 -31.72 12.72 5.01
CA HIS A 14 -32.72 11.67 4.86
C HIS A 14 -32.12 10.30 4.53
N ASN A 15 -30.89 10.26 4.02
CA ASN A 15 -30.27 9.06 3.49
C ASN A 15 -29.08 8.60 4.33
N SER A 16 -29.19 7.39 4.88
CA SER A 16 -28.07 6.71 5.50
C SER A 16 -28.16 5.20 5.32
N ILE A 17 -27.01 4.55 5.27
CA ILE A 17 -26.85 3.11 5.13
C ILE A 17 -26.19 2.59 6.40
N ASN A 18 -26.85 1.67 7.10
CA ASN A 18 -26.26 0.97 8.23
C ASN A 18 -25.70 -0.37 7.74
N PHE A 19 -24.46 -0.65 8.09
CA PHE A 19 -23.77 -1.87 7.70
C PHE A 19 -23.70 -2.85 8.88
N ASN A 20 -23.81 -4.12 8.55
CA ASN A 20 -23.50 -5.25 9.41
C ASN A 20 -21.98 -5.50 9.44
N ASP A 21 -21.51 -6.23 10.44
CA ASP A 21 -20.08 -6.54 10.63
C ASP A 21 -19.52 -7.57 9.66
N ARG A 22 -20.40 -8.19 8.88
CA ARG A 22 -20.09 -9.30 7.98
C ARG A 22 -20.31 -8.88 6.54
N VAL A 23 -21.30 -9.48 5.89
CA VAL A 23 -21.60 -9.31 4.48
C VAL A 23 -22.66 -8.23 4.30
N ASN A 24 -22.37 -7.28 3.43
CA ASN A 24 -23.25 -6.17 3.08
C ASN A 24 -23.28 -6.03 1.56
N TYR A 25 -24.46 -5.85 1.00
CA TYR A 25 -24.66 -5.55 -0.41
C TYR A 25 -25.49 -4.29 -0.58
N ILE A 26 -25.01 -3.43 -1.48
CA ILE A 26 -25.74 -2.28 -2.01
C ILE A 26 -26.08 -2.63 -3.46
N ILE A 27 -27.37 -2.84 -3.72
CA ILE A 27 -27.87 -3.27 -5.03
C ILE A 27 -28.50 -2.10 -5.79
N GLY A 28 -28.55 -2.20 -7.12
CA GLY A 28 -29.24 -1.23 -7.96
C GLY A 28 -28.85 -1.35 -9.43
N SER A 29 -29.61 -0.74 -10.34
CA SER A 29 -29.33 -0.82 -11.78
C SER A 29 -28.04 -0.08 -12.19
N ASN A 30 -27.54 -0.33 -13.40
CA ASN A 30 -26.46 0.48 -13.96
C ASN A 30 -26.86 1.96 -14.04
N GLY A 31 -25.94 2.86 -13.68
CA GLY A 31 -26.22 4.29 -13.62
C GLY A 31 -27.01 4.77 -12.39
N SER A 32 -27.32 3.90 -11.43
CA SER A 32 -28.08 4.28 -10.21
C SER A 32 -27.26 5.07 -9.17
N GLY A 33 -25.98 5.34 -9.40
CA GLY A 33 -25.12 6.05 -8.45
C GLY A 33 -24.41 5.16 -7.41
N LYS A 34 -24.46 3.81 -7.53
CA LYS A 34 -23.66 2.87 -6.70
C LYS A 34 -22.17 3.22 -6.66
N THR A 35 -21.56 3.42 -7.83
CA THR A 35 -20.14 3.82 -7.94
C THR A 35 -19.88 5.18 -7.26
N THR A 36 -20.86 6.08 -7.22
CA THR A 36 -20.77 7.36 -6.49
C THR A 36 -20.71 7.11 -4.99
N LEU A 37 -21.52 6.20 -4.45
CA LEU A 37 -21.46 5.78 -3.04
C LEU A 37 -20.14 5.08 -2.69
N PHE A 38 -19.65 4.19 -3.56
CA PHE A 38 -18.34 3.56 -3.42
C PHE A 38 -17.24 4.62 -3.29
N HIS A 39 -17.22 5.60 -4.20
CA HIS A 39 -16.25 6.70 -4.15
C HIS A 39 -16.49 7.67 -2.99
N LEU A 40 -17.73 7.83 -2.52
CA LEU A 40 -18.02 8.63 -1.33
C LEU A 40 -17.36 8.04 -0.09
N ILE A 41 -17.38 6.72 0.09
CA ILE A 41 -16.67 6.05 1.19
C ILE A 41 -15.16 6.34 1.09
N GLN A 42 -14.56 6.12 -0.09
CA GLN A 42 -13.15 6.44 -0.33
C GLN A 42 -12.84 7.93 -0.03
N TYR A 43 -13.77 8.83 -0.36
CA TYR A 43 -13.57 10.28 -0.27
C TYR A 43 -13.50 10.71 1.19
N ILE A 44 -14.45 10.23 1.99
CA ILE A 44 -14.53 10.49 3.43
C ILE A 44 -13.28 9.93 4.14
N LEU A 45 -12.80 8.75 3.73
CA LEU A 45 -11.58 8.16 4.27
C LEU A 45 -10.29 8.88 3.84
N GLY A 46 -10.36 9.82 2.89
CA GLY A 46 -9.20 10.60 2.44
C GLY A 46 -8.36 9.93 1.37
N LEU A 47 -8.89 8.88 0.73
CA LEU A 47 -8.20 8.13 -0.33
C LEU A 47 -8.20 8.89 -1.66
N LYS A 48 -7.28 8.50 -2.55
CA LYS A 48 -7.17 9.08 -3.89
C LYS A 48 -8.35 8.66 -4.76
N ILE A 49 -9.09 9.63 -5.27
CA ILE A 49 -10.20 9.39 -6.22
C ILE A 49 -9.90 10.10 -7.53
N LYS A 50 -10.31 9.50 -8.65
CA LYS A 50 -10.29 10.16 -9.96
C LYS A 50 -11.27 11.34 -9.93
N ALA A 51 -10.75 12.57 -9.99
CA ALA A 51 -11.48 13.82 -9.80
C ALA A 51 -12.80 13.93 -10.61
N ASN A 52 -12.85 13.36 -11.82
CA ASN A 52 -14.01 13.41 -12.71
C ASN A 52 -15.24 12.65 -12.18
N ARG A 53 -15.10 11.87 -11.09
CA ARG A 53 -16.19 11.06 -10.51
C ARG A 53 -16.89 11.73 -9.32
N LEU A 54 -16.31 12.82 -8.81
CA LEU A 54 -16.87 13.60 -7.71
C LEU A 54 -17.88 14.65 -8.21
N THR A 55 -18.07 14.80 -9.53
CA THR A 55 -18.98 15.79 -10.12
C THR A 55 -20.43 15.62 -9.65
N PHE A 56 -20.84 14.37 -9.39
CA PHE A 56 -22.17 14.04 -8.88
C PHE A 56 -22.31 14.19 -7.36
N LEU A 57 -21.22 14.40 -6.62
CA LEU A 57 -21.30 14.56 -5.17
C LEU A 57 -21.74 15.98 -4.76
N LYS A 58 -21.74 16.96 -5.66
CA LYS A 58 -21.87 18.42 -5.35
C LYS A 58 -23.10 18.82 -4.52
N THR A 59 -24.10 17.98 -4.42
CA THR A 59 -25.39 18.20 -3.73
C THR A 59 -25.44 17.58 -2.33
N ILE A 60 -24.43 16.80 -1.93
CA ILE A 60 -24.42 16.08 -0.65
C ILE A 60 -23.93 16.99 0.48
N ASP A 61 -24.80 17.36 1.40
CA ASP A 61 -24.40 18.17 2.56
C ASP A 61 -23.80 17.29 3.68
N LYS A 62 -22.53 17.53 4.00
CA LYS A 62 -21.78 16.95 5.14
C LYS A 62 -21.86 15.41 5.28
N PRO A 63 -21.37 14.65 4.29
CA PRO A 63 -21.32 13.19 4.42
C PRO A 63 -20.32 12.75 5.50
N TYR A 64 -20.63 11.64 6.18
CA TYR A 64 -19.75 11.06 7.18
C TYR A 64 -19.85 9.54 7.24
N LEU A 65 -18.78 8.91 7.74
CA LEU A 65 -18.74 7.51 8.12
C LEU A 65 -18.73 7.40 9.64
N ILE A 66 -19.37 6.36 10.18
CA ILE A 66 -19.10 5.88 11.53
C ILE A 66 -18.31 4.60 11.37
N CYS A 67 -17.09 4.60 11.91
CA CYS A 67 -16.12 3.51 11.81
C CYS A 67 -15.75 3.02 13.21
N GLU A 68 -15.34 1.77 13.28
CA GLU A 68 -14.75 1.15 14.46
C GLU A 68 -13.34 0.64 14.11
N PHE A 69 -12.35 1.16 14.83
CA PHE A 69 -10.95 0.79 14.74
C PHE A 69 -10.60 0.03 16.01
N LYS A 70 -10.58 -1.31 15.94
CA LYS A 70 -10.50 -2.19 17.12
C LYS A 70 -11.58 -1.88 18.17
N ASN A 71 -11.24 -1.13 19.21
CA ASN A 71 -12.09 -0.73 20.32
C ASN A 71 -12.43 0.78 20.31
N LYS A 72 -11.95 1.53 19.30
CA LYS A 72 -12.23 2.96 19.13
C LYS A 72 -13.37 3.17 18.13
N LYS A 73 -14.38 3.93 18.49
CA LYS A 73 -15.47 4.38 17.61
C LYS A 73 -15.22 5.81 17.17
N VAL A 74 -15.20 5.99 15.86
CA VAL A 74 -14.81 7.27 15.25
C VAL A 74 -15.79 7.63 14.15
N LYS A 75 -16.33 8.84 14.23
CA LYS A 75 -17.04 9.49 13.14
C LYS A 75 -16.03 10.23 12.28
N ILE A 76 -15.94 9.88 11.01
CA ILE A 76 -15.05 10.52 10.03
C ILE A 76 -15.93 11.33 9.10
N SER A 77 -15.69 12.63 9.03
CA SER A 77 -16.46 13.53 8.16
C SER A 77 -15.54 14.32 7.26
N ARG A 78 -16.01 14.59 6.05
CA ARG A 78 -15.28 15.38 5.07
C ARG A 78 -16.29 16.15 4.22
N ALA A 79 -16.33 17.46 4.40
CA ALA A 79 -17.14 18.32 3.54
C ALA A 79 -16.67 18.23 2.09
N LEU A 80 -17.59 18.32 1.13
CA LEU A 80 -17.25 18.27 -0.29
C LEU A 80 -16.32 19.42 -0.68
N ASN A 81 -15.37 19.12 -1.57
CA ASN A 81 -14.28 20.02 -1.96
C ASN A 81 -13.38 20.48 -0.79
N SER A 82 -13.56 19.92 0.41
CA SER A 82 -12.65 20.14 1.53
C SER A 82 -11.44 19.22 1.39
N ASN A 83 -10.28 19.78 1.71
CA ASN A 83 -9.08 18.99 1.94
C ASN A 83 -8.92 18.62 3.42
N ILE A 84 -9.85 19.00 4.29
CA ILE A 84 -9.81 18.71 5.73
C ILE A 84 -10.77 17.55 6.02
N ILE A 85 -10.27 16.57 6.76
CA ILE A 85 -11.02 15.44 7.28
C ILE A 85 -11.07 15.59 8.80
N THR A 86 -12.26 15.54 9.36
CA THR A 86 -12.51 15.67 10.79
C THR A 86 -12.86 14.30 11.36
N PHE A 87 -12.10 13.85 12.35
CA PHE A 87 -12.32 12.65 13.13
C PHE A 87 -12.90 13.07 14.49
N GLU A 88 -14.04 12.51 14.88
CA GLU A 88 -14.74 12.80 16.14
C GLU A 88 -15.11 11.49 16.87
N GLY A 89 -15.22 11.52 18.21
CA GLY A 89 -15.53 10.34 19.02
C GLY A 89 -14.40 10.02 20.00
N ASP A 90 -13.95 8.75 20.02
CA ASP A 90 -12.83 8.33 20.89
C ASP A 90 -11.49 8.98 20.53
N ILE A 91 -11.40 9.54 19.32
CA ILE A 91 -10.37 10.49 18.93
C ILE A 91 -11.01 11.76 18.39
N THR A 92 -10.37 12.89 18.63
CA THR A 92 -10.76 14.18 18.03
C THR A 92 -9.54 14.80 17.38
N ARG A 93 -9.49 14.79 16.04
CA ARG A 93 -8.40 15.36 15.24
C ARG A 93 -8.91 15.84 13.89
N GLU A 94 -8.28 16.88 13.37
CA GLU A 94 -8.44 17.32 11.98
C GLU A 94 -7.12 17.13 11.24
N VAL A 95 -7.19 16.52 10.06
CA VAL A 95 -6.02 16.25 9.22
C VAL A 95 -6.33 16.56 7.76
N LYS A 96 -5.28 16.77 6.96
CA LYS A 96 -5.45 16.98 5.53
C LYS A 96 -5.65 15.64 4.81
N ALA A 97 -6.46 15.62 3.77
CA ALA A 97 -6.58 14.44 2.93
C ALA A 97 -5.29 14.19 2.15
N TYR A 98 -4.96 12.92 1.94
CA TYR A 98 -3.75 12.50 1.23
C TYR A 98 -2.46 13.15 1.78
N SER A 99 -2.34 13.23 3.11
CA SER A 99 -1.21 13.87 3.79
C SER A 99 -0.47 12.93 4.74
N PRO A 100 0.80 13.22 5.09
CA PRO A 100 1.56 12.44 6.08
C PRO A 100 0.82 12.31 7.42
N GLU A 101 0.16 13.38 7.87
CA GLU A 101 -0.59 13.41 9.14
C GLU A 101 -1.78 12.44 9.14
N LEU A 102 -2.46 12.28 7.99
CA LEU A 102 -3.51 11.28 7.82
C LEU A 102 -2.93 9.86 7.82
N ASN A 103 -1.78 9.65 7.18
CA ASN A 103 -1.06 8.38 7.18
C ASN A 103 -0.66 7.96 8.60
N GLU A 104 -0.12 8.90 9.40
CA GLU A 104 0.22 8.70 10.80
C GLU A 104 -1.01 8.37 11.65
N LEU A 105 -2.11 9.12 11.46
CA LEU A 105 -3.35 8.87 12.18
C LEU A 105 -3.92 7.47 11.90
N TYR A 106 -3.94 7.04 10.64
CA TYR A 106 -4.38 5.68 10.31
C TYR A 106 -3.40 4.62 10.80
N THR A 107 -2.09 4.89 10.80
CA THR A 107 -1.09 4.00 11.40
C THR A 107 -1.39 3.77 12.88
N GLU A 108 -1.71 4.83 13.63
CA GLU A 108 -2.09 4.77 15.04
C GLU A 108 -3.41 4.02 15.26
N LEU A 109 -4.45 4.36 14.48
CA LEU A 109 -5.79 3.78 14.63
C LEU A 109 -5.83 2.30 14.27
N LEU A 110 -5.14 1.92 13.19
CA LEU A 110 -5.09 0.56 12.69
C LEU A 110 -3.98 -0.25 13.33
N ASP A 111 -3.03 0.34 14.07
CA ASP A 111 -1.88 -0.36 14.64
C ASP A 111 -1.04 -1.05 13.54
N ILE A 112 -0.82 -0.31 12.45
CA ILE A 112 0.00 -0.73 11.33
C ILE A 112 1.44 -0.81 11.82
N SER A 113 2.10 -1.93 11.56
CA SER A 113 3.48 -2.17 11.98
C SER A 113 4.30 -2.79 10.87
N PHE A 114 5.59 -2.45 10.88
CA PHE A 114 6.56 -2.96 9.94
C PHE A 114 7.75 -3.51 10.70
N ILE A 115 8.39 -4.54 10.16
CA ILE A 115 9.62 -5.09 10.74
C ILE A 115 10.73 -4.03 10.79
N ASN A 116 10.74 -3.12 9.81
CA ASN A 116 11.66 -2.00 9.72
C ASN A 116 10.89 -0.70 9.85
N SER A 117 11.28 0.13 10.82
CA SER A 117 10.74 1.48 10.97
C SER A 117 11.21 2.35 9.80
N TYR A 118 10.28 2.87 9.00
CA TYR A 118 10.55 3.82 7.93
C TYR A 118 9.56 4.99 8.02
N GLU A 119 10.02 6.22 7.76
CA GLU A 119 9.24 7.45 7.98
C GLU A 119 7.95 7.48 7.14
N ASN A 120 7.97 6.88 5.94
CA ASN A 120 6.77 6.75 5.13
C ASN A 120 5.99 5.49 5.52
N ASN A 121 5.12 5.59 6.52
CA ASN A 121 4.16 4.53 6.82
C ASN A 121 3.03 4.52 5.76
N PRO A 122 2.88 3.46 4.95
CA PRO A 122 1.96 3.41 3.81
C PRO A 122 0.53 2.98 4.22
N SER A 123 0.01 3.47 5.35
CA SER A 123 -1.30 3.04 5.86
C SER A 123 -2.45 3.38 4.88
N LEU A 124 -2.33 4.51 4.16
CA LEU A 124 -3.26 4.88 3.09
C LEU A 124 -3.22 3.92 1.90
N ASP A 125 -2.04 3.39 1.51
CA ASP A 125 -1.95 2.41 0.43
C ASP A 125 -2.60 1.08 0.83
N ILE A 126 -2.40 0.67 2.08
CA ILE A 126 -3.02 -0.53 2.66
C ILE A 126 -4.53 -0.37 2.75
N LEU A 127 -5.02 0.81 3.15
CA LEU A 127 -6.45 1.11 3.19
C LEU A 127 -7.06 1.19 1.79
N ASP A 128 -6.39 1.82 0.83
CA ASP A 128 -6.84 1.87 -0.57
C ASP A 128 -6.91 0.48 -1.19
N PHE A 129 -6.06 -0.46 -0.75
CA PHE A 129 -6.09 -1.84 -1.20
C PHE A 129 -7.38 -2.58 -0.81
N SER A 130 -8.09 -2.17 0.24
CA SER A 130 -9.42 -2.69 0.57
C SER A 130 -10.49 -2.30 -0.44
N PHE A 131 -10.25 -1.32 -1.31
CA PHE A 131 -11.20 -0.87 -2.33
C PHE A 131 -10.85 -1.46 -3.69
N TYR A 132 -11.82 -2.14 -4.31
CA TYR A 132 -11.58 -2.85 -5.55
C TYR A 132 -12.72 -2.66 -6.57
N SER A 133 -12.43 -1.96 -7.67
CA SER A 133 -13.41 -1.72 -8.75
C SER A 133 -13.03 -2.43 -10.06
N ASP A 134 -14.02 -2.68 -10.93
CA ASP A 134 -13.80 -3.22 -12.28
C ASP A 134 -12.82 -2.38 -13.12
N LEU A 135 -12.63 -1.10 -12.80
CA LEU A 135 -11.69 -0.24 -13.52
C LEU A 135 -10.27 -0.41 -13.07
N ASP A 136 -10.06 -0.73 -11.80
CA ASP A 136 -8.73 -1.05 -11.27
C ASP A 136 -8.29 -2.40 -11.85
N PHE A 137 -9.24 -3.32 -12.04
CA PHE A 137 -9.02 -4.56 -12.79
C PHE A 137 -8.48 -4.31 -14.22
N ARG A 138 -9.11 -3.40 -14.97
CA ARG A 138 -8.74 -3.11 -16.38
C ARG A 138 -7.41 -2.36 -16.54
N LYS A 139 -6.93 -1.66 -15.51
CA LYS A 139 -5.72 -0.81 -15.58
C LYS A 139 -4.43 -1.50 -15.12
N ASN A 140 -4.49 -2.75 -14.66
CA ASN A 140 -3.40 -3.39 -13.95
C ASN A 140 -2.14 -3.62 -14.82
N ASN A 141 -1.19 -2.67 -14.71
CA ASN A 141 0.12 -2.65 -15.37
C ASN A 141 1.29 -2.64 -14.36
N GLY A 142 1.06 -2.87 -13.06
CA GLY A 142 2.09 -2.72 -12.03
C GLY A 142 2.15 -3.88 -11.04
N LYS A 143 3.37 -4.27 -10.65
CA LYS A 143 3.64 -5.05 -9.45
C LYS A 143 3.07 -4.27 -8.26
N ASP A 144 2.13 -4.87 -7.54
CA ASP A 144 1.49 -4.20 -6.40
C ASP A 144 2.40 -4.38 -5.18
N GLU A 145 3.26 -3.40 -4.90
CA GLU A 145 4.11 -3.38 -3.70
C GLU A 145 3.29 -3.38 -2.39
N VAL A 146 1.97 -3.17 -2.49
CA VAL A 146 1.07 -3.22 -1.36
C VAL A 146 1.01 -4.60 -0.70
N TYR A 147 1.23 -5.69 -1.45
CA TYR A 147 1.25 -7.03 -0.83
C TYR A 147 2.33 -7.14 0.24
N THR A 148 3.55 -6.67 -0.01
CA THR A 148 4.62 -6.70 0.99
C THR A 148 4.31 -5.77 2.16
N LYS A 149 3.70 -4.60 1.89
CA LYS A 149 3.24 -3.66 2.93
C LYS A 149 2.22 -4.30 3.87
N ILE A 150 1.28 -5.10 3.33
CA ILE A 150 0.28 -5.84 4.12
C ILE A 150 0.94 -6.92 5.00
N LEU A 151 1.98 -7.60 4.50
CA LEU A 151 2.73 -8.60 5.26
C LEU A 151 3.58 -7.98 6.39
N GLY A 152 3.74 -6.66 6.42
CA GLY A 152 4.55 -5.96 7.42
C GLY A 152 5.95 -5.59 6.92
N TYR A 153 6.17 -5.54 5.61
CA TYR A 153 7.43 -5.13 5.00
C TYR A 153 7.27 -3.95 4.04
N ASN A 154 7.97 -2.84 4.32
CA ASN A 154 8.00 -1.69 3.44
C ASN A 154 9.21 -1.75 2.48
N SER A 155 8.97 -2.02 1.20
CA SER A 155 9.99 -2.07 0.14
C SER A 155 10.79 -0.78 0.01
N GLU A 156 10.16 0.37 0.30
CA GLU A 156 10.79 1.69 0.20
C GLU A 156 11.99 1.86 1.13
N TYR A 157 12.06 1.06 2.22
CA TYR A 157 13.19 1.02 3.13
C TYR A 157 14.49 0.58 2.43
N LEU A 158 14.46 -0.55 1.70
CA LEU A 158 15.63 -1.02 0.94
C LEU A 158 15.99 -0.07 -0.19
N ASP A 159 14.99 0.52 -0.85
CA ASP A 159 15.22 1.50 -1.90
C ASP A 159 15.86 2.79 -1.37
N ALA A 160 15.54 3.20 -0.14
CA ALA A 160 16.22 4.29 0.54
C ALA A 160 17.69 3.97 0.79
N ILE A 161 18.00 2.81 1.40
CA ILE A 161 19.39 2.37 1.64
C ILE A 161 20.17 2.31 0.33
N LYS A 162 19.57 1.75 -0.73
CA LYS A 162 20.20 1.67 -2.04
C LYS A 162 20.52 3.05 -2.63
N ARG A 163 19.60 4.01 -2.49
CA ARG A 163 19.82 5.40 -2.93
C ARG A 163 20.96 6.06 -2.15
N ASP A 164 21.04 5.83 -0.85
CA ASP A 164 22.09 6.38 0.00
C ASP A 164 23.46 5.78 -0.35
N ILE A 165 23.54 4.46 -0.59
CA ILE A 165 24.77 3.82 -1.09
C ILE A 165 25.20 4.40 -2.43
N LEU A 166 24.27 4.58 -3.37
CA LEU A 166 24.56 5.18 -4.67
C LEU A 166 25.06 6.63 -4.56
N LYS A 167 24.53 7.39 -3.60
CA LYS A 167 24.99 8.74 -3.30
C LYS A 167 26.40 8.70 -2.72
N PHE A 168 26.65 7.84 -1.74
CA PHE A 168 27.96 7.70 -1.10
C PHE A 168 29.04 7.22 -2.08
N GLN A 169 28.71 6.33 -3.02
CA GLN A 169 29.59 5.93 -4.12
C GLN A 169 30.04 7.12 -4.98
N LYS A 170 29.13 8.05 -5.28
CA LYS A 170 29.47 9.25 -6.06
C LYS A 170 30.37 10.18 -5.27
N GLU A 171 30.14 10.33 -3.97
CA GLU A 171 30.97 11.14 -3.07
C GLU A 171 32.40 10.59 -3.01
N ILE A 172 32.58 9.29 -2.77
CA ILE A 172 33.89 8.63 -2.77
C ILE A 172 34.60 8.76 -4.13
N HIS A 173 33.84 8.69 -5.23
CA HIS A 173 34.42 8.90 -6.56
C HIS A 173 35.01 10.31 -6.71
N ILE A 174 34.32 11.33 -6.21
CA ILE A 174 34.79 12.72 -6.20
C ILE A 174 36.01 12.85 -5.29
N GLU A 175 35.97 12.30 -4.07
CA GLU A 175 37.10 12.33 -3.14
C GLU A 175 38.36 11.69 -3.72
N ASN A 176 38.21 10.59 -4.46
CA ASN A 176 39.34 9.95 -5.14
C ASN A 176 39.92 10.82 -6.27
N GLN A 177 39.10 11.60 -6.97
CA GLN A 177 39.60 12.60 -7.93
C GLN A 177 40.36 13.72 -7.21
N SER A 178 39.82 14.21 -6.09
CA SER A 178 40.48 15.20 -5.24
C SER A 178 41.81 14.69 -4.67
N LEU A 179 41.90 13.41 -4.28
CA LEU A 179 43.13 12.79 -3.81
C LEU A 179 44.22 12.79 -4.89
N LYS A 180 43.86 12.48 -6.14
CA LYS A 180 44.80 12.54 -7.28
C LYS A 180 45.30 13.96 -7.53
N LEU A 181 44.44 14.96 -7.40
CA LEU A 181 44.84 16.38 -7.52
C LEU A 181 45.76 16.80 -6.35
N ALA A 182 45.46 16.37 -5.13
CA ALA A 182 46.30 16.62 -3.96
C ALA A 182 47.69 15.97 -4.13
N GLU A 183 47.75 14.76 -4.69
CA GLU A 183 49.01 14.07 -5.01
C GLU A 183 49.83 14.85 -6.04
N GLN A 184 49.19 15.30 -7.13
CA GLN A 184 49.83 16.13 -8.15
C GLN A 184 50.35 17.45 -7.56
N TYR A 185 49.56 18.10 -6.71
CA TYR A 185 49.95 19.33 -6.02
C TYR A 185 51.15 19.09 -5.11
N LYS A 186 51.12 18.05 -4.26
CA LYS A 186 52.23 17.65 -3.41
C LYS A 186 53.51 17.43 -4.22
N GLN A 187 53.43 16.69 -5.33
CA GLN A 187 54.58 16.46 -6.23
C GLN A 187 55.12 17.76 -6.83
N ALA A 188 54.25 18.69 -7.24
CA ALA A 188 54.65 19.99 -7.79
C ALA A 188 55.32 20.90 -6.74
N VAL A 189 54.81 20.90 -5.51
CA VAL A 189 55.41 21.65 -4.40
C VAL A 189 56.77 21.06 -4.02
N ASN A 190 56.88 19.74 -3.88
CA ASN A 190 58.16 19.09 -3.57
C ASN A 190 59.22 19.39 -4.64
N LYS A 191 58.89 19.31 -5.94
CA LYS A 191 59.79 19.73 -7.03
C LYS A 191 60.19 21.21 -6.99
N SER A 192 59.33 22.08 -6.45
CA SER A 192 59.63 23.50 -6.32
C SER A 192 60.54 23.77 -5.12
N LEU A 193 60.31 23.03 -4.03
CA LEU A 193 61.14 23.05 -2.82
C LEU A 193 62.55 22.52 -3.10
N GLU A 194 62.71 21.46 -3.89
CA GLU A 194 64.01 20.91 -4.31
C GLU A 194 64.89 21.92 -5.07
N LYS A 195 64.29 22.93 -5.72
CA LYS A 195 65.02 24.00 -6.42
C LYS A 195 65.55 25.08 -5.49
N LEU A 196 65.11 25.11 -4.23
CA LEU A 196 65.57 26.04 -3.20
C LEU A 196 66.70 25.36 -2.41
N ASN A 197 67.96 25.71 -2.72
CA ASN A 197 69.15 25.07 -2.13
C ASN A 197 69.24 25.22 -0.60
N ASN A 198 69.41 24.07 0.09
CA ASN A 198 70.03 23.86 1.41
C ASN A 198 69.57 24.75 2.58
N ASP A 199 68.26 24.74 2.87
CA ASP A 199 67.77 25.17 4.17
C ASP A 199 67.08 24.00 4.89
N ASN A 200 67.44 23.76 6.16
CA ASN A 200 66.85 22.68 6.98
C ASN A 200 65.34 22.81 7.13
N SER A 201 64.80 24.01 6.88
CA SER A 201 63.37 24.30 6.82
C SER A 201 62.65 23.57 5.68
N VAL A 202 63.31 23.28 4.55
CA VAL A 202 62.72 22.58 3.39
C VAL A 202 62.32 21.14 3.74
N GLY A 203 63.12 20.44 4.53
CA GLY A 203 62.79 19.09 5.02
C GLY A 203 61.57 19.08 5.95
N LEU A 204 61.42 20.11 6.79
CA LEU A 204 60.23 20.26 7.65
C LEU A 204 58.95 20.48 6.82
N PHE A 205 59.01 21.31 5.78
CA PHE A 205 57.85 21.54 4.89
C PHE A 205 57.44 20.27 4.13
N SER A 206 58.39 19.51 3.59
CA SER A 206 58.08 18.23 2.93
C SER A 206 57.41 17.25 3.88
N ASN A 207 57.91 17.13 5.11
CA ASN A 207 57.34 16.24 6.12
C ASN A 207 55.91 16.64 6.51
N ILE A 208 55.63 17.94 6.63
CA ILE A 208 54.27 18.44 6.90
C ILE A 208 53.34 18.10 5.73
N LEU A 209 53.77 18.36 4.49
CA LEU A 209 53.03 18.02 3.27
C LEU A 209 52.72 16.52 3.17
N ASP A 210 53.71 15.67 3.48
CA ASP A 210 53.55 14.23 3.50
C ASP A 210 52.54 13.77 4.56
N SER A 211 52.64 14.33 5.77
CA SER A 211 51.70 14.07 6.86
C SER A 211 50.26 14.47 6.50
N GLU A 212 50.05 15.68 5.96
CA GLU A 212 48.71 16.13 5.57
C GLU A 212 48.15 15.31 4.40
N PHE A 213 48.99 14.94 3.42
CA PHE A 213 48.55 14.07 2.32
C PHE A 213 48.14 12.68 2.81
N GLU A 214 48.90 12.07 3.72
CA GLU A 214 48.55 10.75 4.28
C GLU A 214 47.27 10.81 5.11
N LYS A 215 46.95 11.92 5.79
CA LYS A 215 45.64 12.11 6.45
C LYS A 215 44.48 12.07 5.44
N ILE A 216 44.62 12.79 4.32
CA ILE A 216 43.59 12.82 3.26
C ILE A 216 43.42 11.41 2.68
N LYS A 217 44.53 10.75 2.35
CA LYS A 217 44.52 9.38 1.81
C LYS A 217 43.90 8.39 2.78
N TYR A 218 44.22 8.48 4.06
CA TYR A 218 43.63 7.63 5.09
C TYR A 218 42.11 7.82 5.17
N GLN A 219 41.63 9.07 5.17
CA GLN A 219 40.20 9.36 5.18
C GLN A 219 39.48 8.76 3.96
N VAL A 220 40.06 8.86 2.76
CA VAL A 220 39.50 8.25 1.55
C VAL A 220 39.43 6.72 1.69
N LEU A 221 40.47 6.08 2.21
CA LEU A 221 40.47 4.63 2.46
C LEU A 221 39.38 4.22 3.47
N THR A 222 39.23 4.96 4.56
CA THR A 222 38.15 4.71 5.54
C THR A 222 36.77 4.84 4.91
N ASN A 223 36.56 5.80 4.01
CA ASN A 223 35.29 5.94 3.30
C ASN A 223 35.01 4.77 2.35
N TYR A 224 36.03 4.22 1.67
CA TYR A 224 35.88 2.99 0.90
C TYR A 224 35.48 1.79 1.76
N GLU A 225 36.09 1.63 2.94
CA GLU A 225 35.72 0.56 3.89
C GLU A 225 34.28 0.72 4.38
N LEU A 226 33.86 1.95 4.71
CA LEU A 226 32.47 2.25 5.08
C LEU A 226 31.49 1.90 3.95
N LEU A 227 31.85 2.19 2.70
CA LEU A 227 31.02 1.85 1.55
C LEU A 227 30.88 0.34 1.38
N GLU A 228 31.97 -0.42 1.54
CA GLU A 228 31.93 -1.88 1.50
C GLU A 228 31.03 -2.44 2.61
N ASN A 229 31.17 -1.91 3.83
CA ASN A 229 30.32 -2.28 4.97
C ASN A 229 28.85 -1.98 4.69
N ALA A 230 28.53 -0.81 4.14
CA ALA A 230 27.15 -0.44 3.78
C ALA A 230 26.57 -1.37 2.70
N GLN A 231 27.36 -1.74 1.68
CA GLN A 231 26.93 -2.71 0.66
C GLN A 231 26.68 -4.11 1.23
N ASN A 232 27.53 -4.55 2.17
CA ASN A 232 27.37 -5.83 2.83
C ASN A 232 26.11 -5.85 3.71
N ALA A 233 25.87 -4.79 4.49
CA ALA A 233 24.64 -4.63 5.27
C ALA A 233 23.40 -4.64 4.37
N TYR A 234 23.41 -3.91 3.25
CA TYR A 234 22.31 -3.91 2.27
C TYR A 234 22.02 -5.31 1.72
N ARG A 235 23.05 -6.10 1.37
CA ARG A 235 22.86 -7.48 0.88
C ARG A 235 22.30 -8.41 1.95
N GLN A 236 22.71 -8.24 3.20
CA GLN A 236 22.17 -9.01 4.32
C GLN A 236 20.70 -8.69 4.54
N GLU A 237 20.37 -7.39 4.59
CA GLU A 237 19.00 -6.91 4.75
C GLU A 237 18.10 -7.37 3.61
N GLN A 238 18.59 -7.33 2.36
CA GLN A 238 17.86 -7.85 1.21
C GLN A 238 17.52 -9.34 1.38
N LYS A 239 18.49 -10.17 1.77
CA LYS A 239 18.24 -11.61 2.00
C LYS A 239 17.25 -11.85 3.14
N MET A 240 17.35 -11.08 4.22
CA MET A 240 16.42 -11.17 5.34
C MET A 240 15.00 -10.79 4.92
N SER A 241 14.85 -9.72 4.12
CA SER A 241 13.55 -9.30 3.59
C SER A 241 12.91 -10.34 2.67
N GLU A 242 13.70 -10.94 1.76
CA GLU A 242 13.23 -11.98 0.85
C GLU A 242 12.78 -13.23 1.63
N ALA A 243 13.55 -13.64 2.63
CA ALA A 243 13.20 -14.76 3.51
C ALA A 243 11.94 -14.49 4.33
N PHE A 244 11.81 -13.30 4.93
CA PHE A 244 10.63 -12.89 5.69
C PHE A 244 9.37 -12.90 4.82
N ILE A 245 9.43 -12.31 3.62
CA ILE A 245 8.29 -12.30 2.69
C ILE A 245 7.92 -13.72 2.28
N ALA A 246 8.90 -14.56 1.92
CA ALA A 246 8.65 -15.94 1.52
C ALA A 246 8.00 -16.77 2.65
N GLU A 247 8.47 -16.62 3.88
CA GLU A 247 7.88 -17.25 5.07
C GLU A 247 6.42 -16.84 5.24
N LYS A 248 6.13 -15.54 5.21
CA LYS A 248 4.77 -15.01 5.37
C LYS A 248 3.84 -15.47 4.25
N LEU A 249 4.30 -15.44 3.00
CA LEU A 249 3.55 -15.94 1.84
C LEU A 249 3.25 -17.44 1.97
N SER A 250 4.23 -18.25 2.38
CA SER A 250 4.04 -19.69 2.59
C SER A 250 3.00 -19.98 3.67
N ALA A 251 2.96 -19.17 4.74
CA ALA A 251 1.99 -19.34 5.82
C ALA A 251 0.53 -19.04 5.41
N ILE A 252 0.32 -18.12 4.45
CA ILE A 252 -1.02 -17.75 3.96
C ILE A 252 -1.43 -18.49 2.68
N GLU A 253 -0.50 -19.14 1.98
CA GLU A 253 -0.74 -19.88 0.74
C GLU A 253 -1.82 -20.98 0.86
N PRO A 254 -1.91 -21.78 1.94
CA PRO A 254 -2.97 -22.77 2.09
C PRO A 254 -4.38 -22.16 1.99
N PHE A 255 -4.55 -20.96 2.53
CA PHE A 255 -5.83 -20.26 2.47
C PHE A 255 -6.13 -19.72 1.07
N PHE A 256 -5.14 -19.13 0.40
CA PHE A 256 -5.29 -18.72 -0.99
C PHE A 256 -5.70 -19.90 -1.89
N ASN A 257 -5.03 -21.04 -1.72
CA ASN A 257 -5.34 -22.27 -2.46
C ASN A 257 -6.75 -22.80 -2.15
N ASP A 258 -7.22 -22.66 -0.91
CA ASP A 258 -8.59 -23.01 -0.54
C ASP A 258 -9.62 -22.07 -1.18
N ILE A 259 -9.35 -20.75 -1.26
CA ILE A 259 -10.20 -19.83 -2.04
C ILE A 259 -10.24 -20.27 -3.50
N LEU A 260 -9.09 -20.53 -4.13
CA LEU A 260 -9.05 -20.92 -5.54
C LEU A 260 -9.77 -22.23 -5.80
N LYS A 261 -9.64 -23.22 -4.90
CA LYS A 261 -10.36 -24.49 -5.00
C LYS A 261 -11.87 -24.28 -5.02
N ASN A 262 -12.37 -23.37 -4.18
CA ASN A 262 -13.78 -23.09 -4.05
C ASN A 262 -14.33 -22.18 -5.16
N ILE A 263 -13.54 -21.25 -5.70
CA ILE A 263 -14.01 -20.28 -6.70
C ILE A 263 -13.73 -20.75 -8.14
N ASN A 264 -12.65 -21.52 -8.37
CA ASN A 264 -12.31 -22.02 -9.70
C ASN A 264 -11.43 -23.28 -9.65
N PHE A 265 -12.06 -24.46 -9.66
CA PHE A 265 -11.39 -25.76 -9.59
C PHE A 265 -10.34 -26.00 -10.70
N ARG A 266 -10.47 -25.35 -11.86
CA ARG A 266 -9.54 -25.55 -13.00
C ARG A 266 -8.16 -24.94 -12.74
N LEU A 267 -8.09 -23.90 -11.91
CA LEU A 267 -6.83 -23.21 -11.58
C LEU A 267 -6.02 -23.94 -10.50
N GLN A 268 -6.63 -24.83 -9.72
CA GLN A 268 -5.98 -25.48 -8.57
C GLN A 268 -4.77 -26.38 -8.94
N LYS A 269 -4.77 -26.98 -10.14
CA LYS A 269 -3.84 -28.08 -10.48
C LYS A 269 -2.52 -27.63 -11.11
N SER A 270 -2.30 -26.34 -11.31
CA SER A 270 -1.10 -25.85 -11.98
C SER A 270 -0.14 -25.21 -10.99
N PRO A 271 1.09 -25.73 -10.84
CA PRO A 271 2.12 -25.13 -9.99
C PRO A 271 2.51 -23.71 -10.44
N ARG A 272 2.00 -23.23 -11.58
CA ARG A 272 2.15 -21.84 -12.03
C ARG A 272 1.37 -20.83 -11.18
N PHE A 273 0.39 -21.26 -10.39
CA PHE A 273 -0.49 -20.39 -9.60
C PHE A 273 -0.14 -20.37 -8.11
N SER A 274 1.15 -20.52 -7.73
CA SER A 274 1.56 -20.28 -6.35
C SER A 274 1.27 -18.84 -5.94
N LEU A 275 1.07 -18.60 -4.65
CA LEU A 275 0.78 -17.25 -4.18
C LEU A 275 1.91 -16.27 -4.54
N GLU A 276 3.16 -16.72 -4.42
CA GLU A 276 4.35 -15.95 -4.79
C GLU A 276 4.39 -15.59 -6.29
N SER A 277 4.02 -16.51 -7.19
CA SER A 277 4.00 -16.20 -8.62
C SER A 277 2.88 -15.21 -8.97
N MET A 278 1.76 -15.30 -8.25
CA MET A 278 0.58 -14.46 -8.45
C MET A 278 0.79 -13.03 -7.93
N THR A 279 1.39 -12.84 -6.77
CA THR A 279 1.73 -11.51 -6.25
C THR A 279 2.75 -10.79 -7.15
N ASN A 280 3.67 -11.55 -7.75
CA ASN A 280 4.63 -11.05 -8.75
C ASN A 280 4.04 -10.83 -10.15
N GLN A 281 2.77 -11.19 -10.36
CA GLN A 281 2.00 -11.04 -11.59
C GLN A 281 2.63 -11.65 -12.87
N ARG A 282 3.55 -12.61 -12.75
CA ARG A 282 4.33 -13.12 -13.89
C ARG A 282 3.49 -13.84 -14.95
N GLU A 283 2.38 -14.46 -14.55
CA GLU A 283 1.58 -15.35 -15.40
C GLU A 283 0.30 -14.71 -15.98
N PHE A 284 -0.01 -13.46 -15.60
CA PHE A 284 -1.29 -12.81 -15.92
C PHE A 284 -1.49 -12.50 -17.41
N SER A 285 -0.41 -12.43 -18.18
CA SER A 285 -0.44 -12.12 -19.61
C SER A 285 -1.06 -13.23 -20.48
N ARG A 286 -1.16 -14.45 -19.94
CA ARG A 286 -1.63 -15.64 -20.67
C ARG A 286 -3.04 -16.09 -20.26
N MET A 287 -3.68 -15.38 -19.34
CA MET A 287 -4.98 -15.74 -18.78
C MET A 287 -6.12 -15.03 -19.50
N SER A 288 -7.30 -15.66 -19.55
CA SER A 288 -8.52 -14.98 -19.95
C SER A 288 -8.90 -13.88 -18.96
N PHE A 289 -9.73 -12.93 -19.41
CA PHE A 289 -10.21 -11.84 -18.56
C PHE A 289 -10.94 -12.37 -17.32
N GLY A 290 -11.79 -13.39 -17.48
CA GLY A 290 -12.52 -14.02 -16.37
C GLY A 290 -11.59 -14.70 -15.36
N GLU A 291 -10.61 -15.48 -15.81
CA GLU A 291 -9.62 -16.13 -14.92
C GLU A 291 -8.79 -15.09 -14.15
N LYS A 292 -8.35 -14.04 -14.85
CA LYS A 292 -7.62 -12.94 -14.24
C LYS A 292 -8.45 -12.25 -13.15
N SER A 293 -9.76 -12.05 -13.38
CA SER A 293 -10.69 -11.45 -12.39
C SER A 293 -10.77 -12.28 -11.12
N LEU A 294 -10.98 -13.59 -11.27
CA LEU A 294 -11.08 -14.51 -10.15
C LEU A 294 -9.78 -14.59 -9.34
N LEU A 295 -8.62 -14.61 -10.01
CA LEU A 295 -7.32 -14.65 -9.34
C LEU A 295 -7.03 -13.35 -8.59
N LEU A 296 -7.24 -12.19 -9.21
CA LEU A 296 -7.04 -10.90 -8.53
C LEU A 296 -8.00 -10.72 -7.37
N PHE A 297 -9.26 -11.14 -7.53
CA PHE A 297 -10.21 -11.14 -6.43
C PHE A 297 -9.76 -12.09 -5.31
N SER A 298 -9.29 -13.29 -5.63
CA SER A 298 -8.80 -14.25 -4.64
C SER A 298 -7.59 -13.72 -3.88
N LEU A 299 -6.68 -13.01 -4.56
CA LEU A 299 -5.58 -12.29 -3.92
C LEU A 299 -6.11 -11.19 -2.98
N ARG A 300 -7.01 -10.33 -3.45
CA ARG A 300 -7.60 -9.25 -2.63
C ARG A 300 -8.28 -9.82 -1.38
N LEU A 301 -9.10 -10.86 -1.55
CA LEU A 301 -9.77 -11.54 -0.46
C LEU A 301 -8.78 -12.20 0.51
N THR A 302 -7.66 -12.72 0.03
CA THR A 302 -6.59 -13.27 0.88
C THR A 302 -5.94 -12.18 1.71
N PHE A 303 -5.48 -11.09 1.10
CA PHE A 303 -4.68 -10.06 1.76
C PHE A 303 -5.50 -9.05 2.57
N CYS A 304 -6.81 -8.93 2.34
CA CYS A 304 -7.67 -8.03 3.13
C CYS A 304 -8.11 -8.60 4.48
N ARG A 305 -7.79 -9.86 4.80
CA ARG A 305 -8.24 -10.52 6.04
C ARG A 305 -7.52 -10.01 7.27
N GLU A 306 -8.25 -9.97 8.38
CA GLU A 306 -7.65 -9.88 9.72
C GLU A 306 -7.10 -11.27 10.10
N TYR A 307 -5.79 -11.48 9.91
CA TYR A 307 -5.12 -12.75 10.20
C TYR A 307 -3.70 -12.54 10.72
N ILE A 308 -3.18 -13.44 11.57
CA ILE A 308 -1.92 -13.23 12.30
C ILE A 308 -0.69 -13.13 11.41
N GLU A 309 -0.72 -13.81 10.28
CA GLU A 309 0.35 -13.74 9.28
C GLU A 309 0.20 -12.54 8.32
N LEU A 310 -0.94 -11.85 8.36
CA LEU A 310 -1.20 -10.60 7.65
C LEU A 310 -1.12 -9.45 8.64
N THR A 311 0.10 -9.08 9.02
CA THR A 311 0.43 -8.05 10.03
C THR A 311 -0.48 -6.81 9.91
N ASN A 312 -0.70 -6.35 8.69
CA ASN A 312 -1.47 -5.15 8.37
C ASN A 312 -2.74 -5.42 7.54
N GLY A 313 -3.27 -6.65 7.54
CA GLY A 313 -4.55 -6.95 6.90
C GLY A 313 -5.71 -6.31 7.69
N LEU A 314 -6.55 -5.53 7.02
CA LEU A 314 -7.51 -4.62 7.70
C LEU A 314 -8.85 -5.25 8.08
N GLY A 315 -9.12 -6.47 7.63
CA GLY A 315 -10.43 -7.11 7.78
C GLY A 315 -11.56 -6.40 7.03
N LEU A 316 -11.25 -5.67 5.93
CA LEU A 316 -12.23 -4.93 5.13
C LEU A 316 -11.99 -5.17 3.64
N LEU A 317 -13.07 -5.47 2.90
CA LEU A 317 -13.07 -5.50 1.44
C LEU A 317 -14.35 -4.85 0.89
N VAL A 318 -14.17 -3.82 0.07
CA VAL A 318 -15.24 -3.05 -0.57
C VAL A 318 -15.09 -3.17 -2.08
N THR A 319 -16.13 -3.61 -2.78
CA THR A 319 -16.06 -3.92 -4.21
C THR A 319 -17.11 -3.18 -5.05
N ASP A 320 -16.74 -2.75 -6.27
CA ASP A 320 -17.66 -2.10 -7.22
C ASP A 320 -17.80 -2.89 -8.52
N ASP A 321 -18.89 -3.67 -8.61
CA ASP A 321 -19.40 -4.42 -9.77
C ASP A 321 -18.34 -5.29 -10.49
N ILE A 322 -17.51 -5.98 -9.71
CA ILE A 322 -16.31 -6.71 -10.18
C ILE A 322 -16.59 -8.07 -10.82
N PHE A 323 -17.80 -8.62 -10.69
CA PHE A 323 -18.12 -9.98 -11.15
C PHE A 323 -18.95 -10.04 -12.44
N THR A 324 -19.22 -8.89 -13.07
CA THR A 324 -20.08 -8.79 -14.27
C THR A 324 -19.68 -9.69 -15.44
N VAL A 325 -18.42 -10.14 -15.48
CA VAL A 325 -17.88 -11.03 -16.52
C VAL A 325 -17.93 -12.51 -16.19
N ASN A 326 -18.32 -12.87 -14.97
CA ASN A 326 -18.41 -14.25 -14.50
C ASN A 326 -19.81 -14.82 -14.76
N ASP A 327 -19.86 -16.14 -14.95
CA ASP A 327 -21.11 -16.89 -14.99
C ASP A 327 -21.72 -17.03 -13.59
N PHE A 328 -23.02 -17.30 -13.58
CA PHE A 328 -23.84 -17.38 -12.37
C PHE A 328 -23.32 -18.39 -11.35
N ASP A 329 -22.86 -19.57 -11.80
CA ASP A 329 -22.35 -20.61 -10.90
C ASP A 329 -21.08 -20.13 -10.19
N THR A 330 -20.18 -19.50 -10.94
CA THR A 330 -18.96 -18.90 -10.39
C THR A 330 -19.27 -17.77 -9.41
N GLU A 331 -20.23 -16.87 -9.72
CA GLU A 331 -20.66 -15.81 -8.81
C GLU A 331 -21.21 -16.36 -7.49
N ASN A 332 -22.01 -17.42 -7.54
CA ASN A 332 -22.53 -18.09 -6.33
C ASN A 332 -21.41 -18.67 -5.47
N MET A 333 -20.43 -19.36 -6.08
CA MET A 333 -19.28 -19.91 -5.35
C MET A 333 -18.45 -18.80 -4.67
N ILE A 334 -18.30 -17.65 -5.33
CA ILE A 334 -17.65 -16.47 -4.74
C ILE A 334 -18.45 -15.95 -3.55
N HIS A 335 -19.77 -15.79 -3.69
CA HIS A 335 -20.64 -15.32 -2.63
C HIS A 335 -20.62 -16.23 -1.40
N GLU A 336 -20.72 -17.54 -1.60
CA GLU A 336 -20.60 -18.53 -0.52
C GLU A 336 -19.26 -18.39 0.19
N LYS A 337 -18.16 -18.25 -0.57
CA LYS A 337 -16.82 -18.10 0.02
C LYS A 337 -16.67 -16.82 0.83
N ILE A 338 -17.21 -15.70 0.35
CA ILE A 338 -17.24 -14.42 1.08
C ILE A 338 -18.01 -14.58 2.39
N ILE A 339 -19.17 -15.24 2.34
CA ILE A 339 -20.02 -15.48 3.51
C ILE A 339 -19.27 -16.31 4.55
N ASP A 340 -18.59 -17.38 4.14
CA ASP A 340 -17.84 -18.25 5.05
C ASP A 340 -16.72 -17.50 5.78
N ILE A 341 -15.92 -16.71 5.05
CA ILE A 341 -14.83 -15.91 5.61
C ILE A 341 -15.38 -14.82 6.53
N SER A 342 -16.49 -14.18 6.14
CA SER A 342 -17.14 -13.14 6.95
C SER A 342 -17.78 -13.71 8.22
N LYS A 343 -18.32 -14.93 8.19
CA LYS A 343 -18.86 -15.64 9.36
C LYS A 343 -17.77 -15.96 10.38
N ALA A 344 -16.56 -16.29 9.92
CA ALA A 344 -15.38 -16.46 10.77
C ALA A 344 -14.91 -15.15 11.42
N GLY A 345 -15.45 -14.00 11.01
CA GLY A 345 -15.14 -12.69 11.58
C GLY A 345 -13.83 -12.09 11.06
N GLU A 346 -13.26 -12.67 10.01
CA GLU A 346 -11.97 -12.29 9.42
C GLU A 346 -12.10 -11.11 8.43
N ILE A 347 -13.30 -10.84 7.93
CA ILE A 347 -13.55 -9.77 6.98
C ILE A 347 -14.97 -9.19 7.12
N GLN A 348 -15.07 -7.87 6.99
CA GLN A 348 -16.30 -7.18 6.62
C GLN A 348 -16.28 -6.99 5.10
N TYR A 349 -17.32 -7.47 4.43
CA TYR A 349 -17.49 -7.31 2.99
C TYR A 349 -18.59 -6.32 2.67
N ILE A 350 -18.33 -5.38 1.77
CA ILE A 350 -19.31 -4.42 1.24
C ILE A 350 -19.27 -4.44 -0.29
N GLY A 351 -20.23 -5.12 -0.90
CA GLY A 351 -20.34 -5.25 -2.35
C GLY A 351 -21.34 -4.28 -2.96
N PHE A 352 -20.93 -3.52 -3.96
CA PHE A 352 -21.82 -2.77 -4.84
C PHE A 352 -22.05 -3.60 -6.12
N THR A 353 -23.29 -3.97 -6.40
CA THR A 353 -23.59 -4.89 -7.51
C THR A 353 -24.87 -4.53 -8.25
N SER A 354 -24.91 -4.83 -9.54
CA SER A 354 -26.12 -4.77 -10.37
C SER A 354 -26.92 -6.07 -10.39
N ARG A 355 -26.33 -7.19 -9.93
CA ARG A 355 -26.93 -8.53 -9.91
C ARG A 355 -27.33 -8.90 -8.48
N ALA A 356 -28.63 -9.01 -8.23
CA ALA A 356 -29.19 -9.24 -6.89
C ALA A 356 -29.94 -10.59 -6.74
N ASN A 357 -30.04 -11.38 -7.81
CA ASN A 357 -30.98 -12.52 -7.87
C ASN A 357 -30.63 -13.65 -6.88
N ASP A 358 -29.39 -13.68 -6.41
CA ASP A 358 -28.74 -14.77 -5.69
C ASP A 358 -28.16 -14.29 -4.35
N ILE A 359 -28.37 -13.01 -4.03
CA ILE A 359 -27.97 -12.42 -2.75
C ILE A 359 -29.13 -12.56 -1.75
N SER A 360 -28.84 -13.20 -0.62
CA SER A 360 -29.83 -13.32 0.46
C SER A 360 -30.25 -11.94 0.98
N ARG A 361 -31.57 -11.74 1.17
CA ARG A 361 -32.15 -10.45 1.57
C ARG A 361 -31.54 -9.86 2.85
N GLU A 362 -31.13 -10.71 3.78
CA GLU A 362 -30.46 -10.32 5.03
C GLU A 362 -29.09 -9.65 4.82
N HIS A 363 -28.45 -9.86 3.66
CA HIS A 363 -27.18 -9.22 3.31
C HIS A 363 -27.38 -7.92 2.52
N ILE A 364 -28.59 -7.64 2.03
CA ILE A 364 -28.89 -6.41 1.30
C ILE A 364 -29.16 -5.29 2.30
N VAL A 365 -28.24 -4.34 2.41
CA VAL A 365 -28.36 -3.20 3.35
C VAL A 365 -28.93 -1.95 2.71
N PHE A 366 -28.92 -1.88 1.38
CA PHE A 366 -29.50 -0.76 0.63
C PHE A 366 -29.85 -1.19 -0.80
N ASP A 367 -31.05 -0.83 -1.26
CA ASP A 367 -31.52 -1.05 -2.62
C ASP A 367 -31.79 0.30 -3.29
N ILE A 368 -30.99 0.63 -4.31
CA ILE A 368 -31.12 1.87 -5.06
C ILE A 368 -32.10 1.64 -6.21
N SER A 369 -33.35 2.06 -5.98
CA SER A 369 -34.36 2.04 -7.03
C SER A 369 -33.88 2.82 -8.28
N PRO A 370 -34.19 2.36 -9.51
CA PRO A 370 -33.83 3.06 -10.75
C PRO A 370 -34.26 4.53 -10.78
N TRP A 371 -35.34 4.87 -10.06
CA TRP A 371 -35.90 6.23 -9.97
C TRP A 371 -35.29 7.07 -8.84
N GLN A 372 -34.55 6.46 -7.92
CA GLN A 372 -33.89 7.11 -6.78
C GLN A 372 -32.44 7.49 -7.06
N GLY A 373 -31.74 6.79 -7.96
CA GLY A 373 -30.32 7.03 -8.23
C GLY A 373 -29.99 8.45 -8.70
N VAL A 374 -30.90 9.05 -9.48
CA VAL A 374 -30.84 10.46 -9.90
C VAL A 374 -31.18 11.39 -8.72
N ARG A 375 -32.18 11.05 -7.89
CA ARG A 375 -32.66 11.87 -6.76
C ARG A 375 -31.78 11.85 -5.51
N LEU A 376 -30.96 10.81 -5.32
CA LEU A 376 -29.98 10.73 -4.22
C LEU A 376 -28.87 11.79 -4.34
N PHE A 377 -28.64 12.27 -5.56
CA PHE A 377 -27.54 13.18 -5.89
C PHE A 377 -27.99 14.41 -6.69
N GLU A 378 -29.27 14.55 -7.00
CA GLU A 378 -29.85 15.77 -7.58
C GLU A 378 -30.84 16.38 -6.58
N ARG A 379 -30.41 17.48 -5.96
CA ARG A 379 -31.29 18.51 -5.38
C ARG A 379 -30.81 19.87 -5.85
#